data_AF-A0A3D2ULC5-F1
#
_entry.id   AF-A0A3D2ULC5-F1
#
_cell.length_a   1.000
_cell.length_b   1.000
_cell.length_c   1.000
_cell.angle_alpha   90.00
_cell.angle_beta   90.00
_cell.angle_gamma   90.00
#
_symmetry.space_group_name_H-M   'P 1'
#
loop_
_entity.id
_entity.type
_entity.pdbx_description
1 polymer ?
#
loop_
_entity_poly.entity_id
_entity_poly.type
_entity_poly.pdbx_seq_one_letter_code
_entity_poly.pdbx_strand_id
1 'polypeptide(L)'
;MFTCKYCGSEFTEHKSNCPNCGAPIKVADKKVSKENAPKSIREICIKYEETLNLYLDETIDAKRMKTVRENFNIPAHENIIMVYDDTIFGNNKVGFAICAGGLYWKNDWTIESRRNFLDWDEFAKRKITLDKFQINLERGDNIGTAGVGDDEARKQMVKMLNEIKKLLSD
;
A
#
# COMPACT_ATOMS: atom_id res chain seq x y z
N MET A 1 24.45 2.09 -22.76
CA MET A 1 24.16 2.17 -24.20
C MET A 1 22.76 1.62 -24.40
N PHE A 2 21.89 2.40 -24.99
CA PHE A 2 20.49 2.06 -25.22
C PHE A 2 20.25 1.92 -26.71
N THR A 3 19.56 0.85 -27.11
CA THR A 3 19.20 0.61 -28.51
C THR A 3 17.70 0.77 -28.67
N CYS A 4 17.27 1.65 -29.57
CA CYS A 4 15.85 1.81 -29.87
C CYS A 4 15.31 0.55 -30.57
N LYS A 5 14.27 -0.08 -30.01
CA LYS A 5 13.63 -1.25 -30.64
C LYS A 5 12.90 -0.95 -31.95
N TYR A 6 12.60 0.33 -32.22
CA TYR A 6 11.85 0.74 -33.41
C TYR A 6 12.76 1.12 -34.58
N CYS A 7 13.89 1.79 -34.33
CA CYS A 7 14.79 2.25 -35.40
C CYS A 7 16.21 1.70 -35.31
N GLY A 8 16.54 0.92 -34.29
CA GLY A 8 17.86 0.33 -34.09
C GLY A 8 18.96 1.31 -33.68
N SER A 9 18.66 2.60 -33.51
CA SER A 9 19.68 3.59 -33.14
C SER A 9 20.19 3.37 -31.72
N GLU A 10 21.51 3.48 -31.57
CA GLU A 10 22.20 3.39 -30.29
C GLU A 10 22.50 4.79 -29.73
N PHE A 11 22.30 4.98 -28.43
CA PHE A 11 22.56 6.24 -27.77
C PHE A 11 23.02 6.00 -26.32
N THR A 12 23.83 6.91 -25.81
CA THR A 12 24.48 6.79 -24.50
C THR A 12 23.71 7.49 -23.38
N GLU A 13 22.87 8.47 -23.73
CA GLU A 13 22.11 9.29 -22.79
C GLU A 13 20.69 8.76 -22.56
N HIS A 14 20.22 8.82 -21.33
CA HIS A 14 18.87 8.41 -20.97
C HIS A 14 17.85 9.51 -21.35
N LYS A 15 16.98 9.26 -22.33
CA LYS A 15 15.92 10.19 -22.78
C LYS A 15 14.57 9.47 -22.82
N SER A 16 13.48 10.20 -22.55
CA SER A 16 12.10 9.67 -22.57
C SER A 16 11.65 9.21 -23.96
N ASN A 17 12.26 9.76 -25.00
CA ASN A 17 11.98 9.45 -26.39
C ASN A 17 13.30 9.19 -27.13
N CYS A 18 13.25 8.31 -28.13
CA CYS A 18 14.39 8.08 -28.99
C CYS A 18 14.77 9.38 -29.72
N PRO A 19 16.03 9.84 -29.62
CA PRO A 19 16.45 11.09 -30.25
C PRO A 19 16.41 11.04 -31.78
N ASN A 20 16.37 9.83 -32.36
CA ASN A 20 16.34 9.65 -33.82
C ASN A 20 14.91 9.54 -34.38
N CYS A 21 14.03 8.75 -33.75
CA CYS A 21 12.69 8.48 -34.31
C CYS A 21 11.52 8.98 -33.45
N GLY A 22 11.78 9.57 -32.28
CA GLY A 22 10.75 10.08 -31.38
C GLY A 22 9.94 9.02 -30.63
N ALA A 23 10.16 7.73 -30.91
CA ALA A 23 9.43 6.65 -30.26
C ALA A 23 9.64 6.67 -28.73
N PRO A 24 8.58 6.45 -27.92
CA PRO A 24 8.71 6.41 -26.47
C PRO A 24 9.61 5.24 -26.10
N ILE A 25 10.68 5.53 -25.36
CA ILE A 25 11.53 4.49 -24.80
C ILE A 25 10.82 4.06 -23.53
N LYS A 26 10.16 2.88 -23.57
CA LYS A 26 9.77 2.19 -22.34
C LYS A 26 11.06 1.83 -21.62
N VAL A 27 11.49 2.71 -20.72
CA VAL A 27 12.55 2.43 -19.77
C VAL A 27 12.01 1.27 -18.95
N ALA A 28 12.53 0.07 -19.18
CA ALA A 28 12.28 -1.03 -18.26
C ALA A 28 12.70 -0.53 -16.88
N ASP A 29 11.76 -0.59 -15.93
CA ASP A 29 11.96 -0.20 -14.54
C ASP A 29 13.33 -0.68 -14.08
N LYS A 30 14.09 0.24 -13.47
CA LYS A 30 15.43 -0.03 -12.96
C LYS A 30 15.42 -1.38 -12.25
N LYS A 31 16.21 -2.33 -12.76
CA LYS A 31 16.60 -3.53 -12.01
C LYS A 31 17.12 -3.07 -10.65
N VAL A 32 16.33 -3.29 -9.62
CA VAL A 32 16.70 -3.02 -8.23
C VAL A 32 17.86 -3.95 -7.90
N SER A 33 19.07 -3.38 -7.82
CA SER A 33 20.24 -4.04 -7.25
C SER A 33 19.96 -4.41 -5.79
N LYS A 34 20.57 -5.50 -5.33
CA LYS A 34 20.36 -6.16 -4.03
C LYS A 34 20.77 -5.35 -2.77
N GLU A 35 20.77 -4.01 -2.83
CA GLU A 35 21.31 -3.13 -1.77
C GLU A 35 20.38 -2.01 -1.28
N ASN A 36 19.14 -1.88 -1.76
CA ASN A 36 18.23 -0.85 -1.24
C ASN A 36 17.05 -1.49 -0.51
N ALA A 37 17.22 -1.74 0.79
CA ALA A 37 16.07 -1.85 1.68
C ALA A 37 15.24 -0.56 1.57
N PRO A 38 13.90 -0.64 1.65
CA PRO A 38 13.06 0.55 1.66
C PRO A 38 13.46 1.44 2.85
N LYS A 39 13.54 2.75 2.63
CA LYS A 39 13.94 3.76 3.62
C LYS A 39 12.75 4.48 4.25
N SER A 40 11.55 4.25 3.74
CA SER A 40 10.33 4.85 4.26
C SER A 40 9.11 3.94 4.07
N ILE A 41 8.07 4.15 4.89
CA ILE A 41 6.79 3.46 4.75
C ILE A 41 6.20 3.69 3.35
N ARG A 42 6.34 4.90 2.79
CA ARG A 42 5.84 5.23 1.45
C ARG A 42 6.48 4.38 0.36
N GLU A 43 7.80 4.16 0.42
CA GLU A 43 8.50 3.28 -0.54
C GLU A 43 8.00 1.84 -0.47
N ILE A 44 7.64 1.37 0.74
CA ILE A 44 6.99 0.06 0.90
C ILE A 44 5.61 0.08 0.27
N CYS A 45 4.76 1.08 0.56
CA CYS A 45 3.43 1.18 -0.02
C CYS A 45 3.45 1.18 -1.56
N ILE A 46 4.34 1.94 -2.19
CA ILE A 46 4.48 1.97 -3.67
C ILE A 46 4.75 0.57 -4.23
N LYS A 47 5.61 -0.23 -3.59
CA LYS A 47 5.90 -1.61 -4.03
C LYS A 47 4.66 -2.51 -4.09
N TYR A 48 3.62 -2.19 -3.32
CA TYR A 48 2.38 -2.96 -3.23
C TYR A 48 1.19 -2.26 -3.91
N GLU A 49 1.39 -1.17 -4.64
CA GLU A 49 0.31 -0.37 -5.24
C GLU A 49 -0.56 -1.15 -6.25
N GLU A 50 0.00 -2.18 -6.89
CA GLU A 50 -0.74 -3.05 -7.81
C GLU A 50 -1.57 -4.13 -7.10
N THR A 51 -1.49 -4.23 -5.77
CA THR A 51 -2.29 -5.18 -5.00
C THR A 51 -3.76 -4.77 -5.05
N LEU A 52 -4.64 -5.73 -5.29
CA LEU A 52 -6.07 -5.50 -5.39
C LEU A 52 -6.62 -4.75 -4.16
N ASN A 53 -7.45 -3.74 -4.41
CA ASN A 53 -8.07 -2.86 -3.43
C ASN A 53 -7.12 -2.01 -2.56
N LEU A 54 -5.82 -1.96 -2.88
CA LEU A 54 -4.91 -0.95 -2.33
C LEU A 54 -4.85 0.28 -3.24
N TYR A 55 -4.88 1.45 -2.63
CA TYR A 55 -4.85 2.73 -3.33
C TYR A 55 -3.88 3.67 -2.61
N LEU A 56 -2.91 4.22 -3.34
CA LEU A 56 -2.07 5.31 -2.84
C LEU A 56 -2.88 6.61 -2.72
N ASP A 57 -2.48 7.50 -1.82
CA ASP A 57 -3.18 8.75 -1.54
C ASP A 57 -3.43 9.60 -2.80
N GLU A 58 -2.46 9.67 -3.71
CA GLU A 58 -2.59 10.38 -4.99
C GLU A 58 -3.65 9.81 -5.95
N THR A 59 -4.07 8.57 -5.76
CA THR A 59 -5.07 7.89 -6.61
C THR A 59 -6.50 7.98 -6.07
N ILE A 60 -6.67 8.49 -4.85
CA ILE A 60 -7.95 8.56 -4.15
C ILE A 60 -8.56 9.95 -4.34
N ASP A 61 -9.74 10.01 -4.94
CA ASP A 61 -10.46 11.29 -5.09
C ASP A 61 -10.87 11.90 -3.72
N ALA A 62 -11.13 13.21 -3.71
CA ALA A 62 -11.44 13.95 -2.48
C ALA A 62 -12.68 13.42 -1.75
N LYS A 63 -13.67 12.88 -2.47
CA LYS A 63 -14.91 12.34 -1.87
C LYS A 63 -14.63 11.02 -1.15
N ARG A 64 -13.86 10.13 -1.77
CA ARG A 64 -13.38 8.89 -1.15
C ARG A 64 -12.45 9.18 0.03
N MET A 65 -11.51 10.12 -0.12
CA MET A 65 -10.60 10.53 0.95
C MET A 65 -11.35 11.07 2.18
N LYS A 66 -12.39 11.88 1.96
CA LYS A 66 -13.29 12.32 3.04
C LYS A 66 -13.97 11.14 3.72
N THR A 67 -14.46 10.19 2.94
CA THR A 67 -15.15 8.98 3.45
C THR A 67 -14.21 8.14 4.31
N VAL A 68 -12.96 7.93 3.85
CA VAL A 68 -11.90 7.24 4.62
C VAL A 68 -11.68 7.92 5.95
N ARG A 69 -11.44 9.24 5.96
CA ARG A 69 -11.17 9.99 7.19
C ARG A 69 -12.30 9.90 8.20
N GLU A 70 -13.53 10.10 7.73
CA GLU A 70 -14.73 10.06 8.58
C GLU A 70 -14.99 8.66 9.14
N ASN A 71 -14.84 7.62 8.31
CA ASN A 71 -15.17 6.26 8.72
C ASN A 71 -14.08 5.66 9.60
N PHE A 72 -12.81 5.93 9.30
CA PHE A 72 -11.69 5.33 10.03
C PHE A 72 -11.26 6.20 11.22
N ASN A 73 -11.98 7.31 11.50
CA ASN A 73 -11.69 8.28 12.54
C ASN A 73 -10.26 8.87 12.47
N ILE A 74 -9.79 9.16 11.24
CA ILE A 74 -8.43 9.67 11.01
C ILE A 74 -8.41 11.19 11.24
N PRO A 75 -7.53 11.71 12.12
CA PRO A 75 -7.43 13.15 12.38
C PRO A 75 -7.13 13.97 11.12
N ALA A 76 -7.62 15.21 11.06
CA ALA A 76 -7.44 16.07 9.87
C ALA A 76 -5.97 16.40 9.55
N HIS A 77 -5.09 16.41 10.55
CA HIS A 77 -3.66 16.66 10.41
C HIS A 77 -2.86 15.41 10.03
N GLU A 78 -3.48 14.23 10.09
CA GLU A 78 -2.82 12.97 9.78
C GLU A 78 -2.68 12.82 8.26
N ASN A 79 -1.48 12.45 7.81
CA ASN A 79 -1.19 12.25 6.40
C ASN A 79 -1.45 10.79 6.04
N ILE A 80 -2.41 10.55 5.15
CA ILE A 80 -2.72 9.21 4.64
C ILE A 80 -1.74 8.90 3.50
N ILE A 81 -1.18 7.69 3.48
CA ILE A 81 -0.22 7.22 2.48
C ILE A 81 -0.88 6.19 1.55
N MET A 82 -1.62 5.24 2.15
CA MET A 82 -2.28 4.18 1.40
C MET A 82 -3.56 3.74 2.10
N VAL A 83 -4.56 3.36 1.32
CA VAL A 83 -5.85 2.86 1.82
C VAL A 83 -6.14 1.51 1.19
N TYR A 84 -6.53 0.57 2.03
CA TYR A 84 -7.22 -0.66 1.66
C TYR A 84 -8.74 -0.47 1.73
N ASP A 85 -9.47 -0.80 0.67
CA ASP A 85 -10.93 -0.81 0.65
C ASP A 85 -11.49 -2.23 0.79
N ASP A 86 -12.12 -2.55 1.92
CA ASP A 86 -12.79 -3.84 2.16
C ASP A 86 -14.27 -3.83 1.76
N THR A 87 -14.76 -2.74 1.15
CA THR A 87 -16.18 -2.63 0.80
C THR A 87 -16.47 -3.48 -0.44
N ILE A 88 -17.46 -4.39 -0.36
CA ILE A 88 -17.91 -5.28 -1.45
C ILE A 88 -18.33 -4.53 -2.74
N PHE A 89 -18.57 -3.21 -2.68
CA PHE A 89 -18.83 -2.34 -3.83
C PHE A 89 -18.02 -1.03 -3.84
N GLY A 90 -16.86 -1.00 -3.17
CA GLY A 90 -15.85 0.06 -3.29
C GLY A 90 -16.31 1.47 -2.90
N ASN A 91 -16.47 1.73 -1.60
CA ASN A 91 -16.77 3.08 -1.09
C ASN A 91 -15.94 3.50 0.12
N ASN A 92 -14.90 2.74 0.47
CA ASN A 92 -13.97 3.00 1.57
C ASN A 92 -14.62 3.21 2.95
N LYS A 93 -15.78 2.59 3.22
CA LYS A 93 -16.42 2.66 4.55
C LYS A 93 -15.81 1.68 5.55
N VAL A 94 -15.16 0.63 5.05
CA VAL A 94 -14.46 -0.41 5.82
C VAL A 94 -13.12 -0.74 5.15
N GLY A 95 -12.15 -1.21 5.93
CA GLY A 95 -10.78 -1.47 5.51
C GLY A 95 -9.77 -0.85 6.47
N PHE A 96 -8.57 -0.53 5.97
CA PHE A 96 -7.52 0.12 6.76
C PHE A 96 -6.79 1.21 5.98
N ALA A 97 -6.16 2.13 6.70
CA ALA A 97 -5.33 3.19 6.15
C ALA A 97 -3.97 3.20 6.84
N ILE A 98 -2.91 3.21 6.03
CA ILE A 98 -1.54 3.45 6.46
C ILE A 98 -1.32 4.96 6.41
N CYS A 99 -0.98 5.54 7.55
CA CYS A 99 -0.76 6.97 7.70
C CYS A 99 0.67 7.28 8.17
N ALA A 100 1.06 8.54 8.22
CA ALA A 100 2.36 8.94 8.75
C ALA A 100 2.52 8.55 10.24
N GLY A 101 1.47 8.68 11.05
CA GLY A 101 1.49 8.40 12.48
C GLY A 101 1.10 6.98 12.90
N GLY A 102 0.50 6.18 12.03
CA GLY A 102 0.05 4.85 12.40
C GLY A 102 -0.85 4.14 11.40
N LEU A 103 -1.37 3.00 11.84
CA LEU A 103 -2.35 2.17 11.14
C LEU A 103 -3.73 2.42 11.73
N TYR A 104 -4.68 2.84 10.89
CA TYR A 104 -6.09 3.05 11.25
C TYR A 104 -6.95 2.02 10.52
N TRP A 105 -8.02 1.53 11.13
CA TRP A 105 -8.94 0.60 10.46
C TRP A 105 -10.37 0.77 10.92
N LYS A 106 -11.29 0.28 10.09
CA LYS A 106 -12.68 0.08 10.45
C LYS A 106 -13.18 -1.21 9.82
N ASN A 107 -13.78 -2.05 10.65
CA ASN A 107 -14.45 -3.26 10.20
C ASN A 107 -15.94 -3.01 10.03
N ASP A 108 -16.60 -3.94 9.35
CA ASP A 108 -18.03 -4.10 9.47
C ASP A 108 -18.41 -4.78 10.80
N TRP A 109 -19.71 -5.05 10.97
CA TRP A 109 -20.27 -5.64 12.18
C TRP A 109 -19.90 -7.12 12.39
N THR A 110 -19.27 -7.78 11.42
CA THR A 110 -18.92 -9.21 11.48
C THR A 110 -17.56 -9.47 12.12
N ILE A 111 -16.67 -8.46 12.12
CA ILE A 111 -15.31 -8.57 12.66
C ILE A 111 -15.15 -7.62 13.84
N GLU A 112 -15.20 -8.18 15.05
CA GLU A 112 -14.91 -7.43 16.27
C GLU A 112 -13.40 -7.11 16.37
N SER A 113 -13.11 -5.87 16.77
CA SER A 113 -11.76 -5.40 17.04
C SER A 113 -11.77 -4.58 18.33
N ARG A 114 -10.81 -4.83 19.22
CA ARG A 114 -10.72 -4.16 20.52
C ARG A 114 -10.57 -2.64 20.38
N ARG A 115 -9.95 -2.21 19.29
CA ARG A 115 -9.70 -0.82 18.92
C ARG A 115 -9.50 -0.75 17.41
N ASN A 116 -9.31 0.47 16.92
CA ASN A 116 -9.33 0.80 15.49
C ASN A 116 -8.11 1.63 15.06
N PHE A 117 -7.10 1.73 15.93
CA PHE A 117 -5.89 2.50 15.69
C PHE A 117 -4.69 1.89 16.45
N LEU A 118 -3.54 1.99 15.81
CA LEU A 118 -2.22 1.65 16.32
C LEU A 118 -1.23 2.69 15.83
N ASP A 119 -0.51 3.35 16.74
CA ASP A 119 0.69 4.09 16.35
C ASP A 119 1.81 3.12 15.93
N TRP A 120 2.86 3.65 15.30
CA TRP A 120 3.95 2.82 14.79
C TRP A 120 4.77 2.12 15.89
N ASP A 121 4.91 2.72 17.07
CA ASP A 121 5.65 2.14 18.19
C ASP A 121 4.93 0.92 18.78
N GLU A 122 3.60 0.97 18.88
CA GLU A 122 2.78 -0.14 19.30
C GLU A 122 2.65 -1.20 18.21
N PHE A 123 2.56 -0.79 16.94
CA PHE A 123 2.44 -1.68 15.79
C PHE A 123 3.69 -2.55 15.60
N ALA A 124 4.90 -1.96 15.71
CA ALA A 124 6.16 -2.69 15.58
C ALA A 124 6.26 -3.88 16.54
N LYS A 125 5.63 -3.78 17.71
CA LYS A 125 5.61 -4.83 18.74
C LYS A 125 4.64 -5.98 18.45
N ARG A 126 3.78 -5.88 17.42
CA ARG A 126 2.70 -6.85 17.15
C ARG A 126 3.15 -8.01 16.28
N LYS A 127 2.69 -9.22 16.57
CA LYS A 127 2.71 -10.30 15.57
C LYS A 127 1.57 -10.08 14.59
N ILE A 128 1.85 -10.27 13.31
CA ILE A 128 0.88 -10.11 12.22
C ILE A 128 0.61 -11.50 11.65
N THR A 129 -0.64 -11.95 11.69
CA THR A 129 -1.05 -13.23 11.11
C THR A 129 -2.29 -13.07 10.26
N LEU A 130 -2.41 -13.90 9.22
CA LEU A 130 -3.63 -14.01 8.43
C LEU A 130 -4.43 -15.22 8.91
N ASP A 131 -5.69 -15.00 9.27
CA ASP A 131 -6.65 -16.06 9.56
C ASP A 131 -7.87 -15.90 8.65
N LYS A 132 -7.98 -16.76 7.63
CA LYS A 132 -9.02 -16.69 6.59
C LYS A 132 -9.15 -15.28 5.97
N PHE A 133 -10.14 -14.52 6.44
CA PHE A 133 -10.53 -13.22 5.92
C PHE A 133 -10.19 -12.08 6.89
N GLN A 134 -9.34 -12.32 7.89
CA GLN A 134 -8.92 -11.29 8.84
C GLN A 134 -7.40 -11.26 9.03
N ILE A 135 -6.85 -10.05 9.10
CA ILE A 135 -5.50 -9.80 9.58
C ILE A 135 -5.60 -9.60 11.09
N ASN A 136 -4.87 -10.39 11.87
CA ASN A 136 -4.80 -10.31 13.31
C ASN A 136 -3.47 -9.65 13.73
N LEU A 137 -3.56 -8.65 14.60
CA LEU A 137 -2.45 -7.85 15.15
C LEU A 137 -2.25 -8.12 16.67
N GLU A 138 -2.69 -9.30 17.12
CA GLU A 138 -2.76 -9.76 18.51
C GLU A 138 -3.66 -8.89 19.41
N ARG A 139 -3.87 -9.34 20.65
CA ARG A 139 -4.60 -8.61 21.71
C ARG A 139 -6.06 -8.24 21.38
N GLY A 140 -6.65 -8.94 20.42
CA GLY A 140 -8.02 -8.68 19.93
C GLY A 140 -8.10 -7.58 18.87
N ASP A 141 -6.96 -7.14 18.32
CA ASP A 141 -6.91 -6.18 17.21
C ASP A 141 -7.01 -6.95 15.88
N ASN A 142 -8.19 -6.91 15.25
CA ASN A 142 -8.48 -7.59 13.99
C ASN A 142 -8.87 -6.58 12.89
N ILE A 143 -8.51 -6.88 11.65
CA ILE A 143 -8.87 -6.12 10.45
C ILE A 143 -9.51 -7.07 9.43
N GLY A 144 -10.74 -6.76 9.01
CA GLY A 144 -11.45 -7.49 7.95
C GLY A 144 -10.80 -7.32 6.58
N THR A 145 -10.77 -8.41 5.82
CA THR A 145 -10.24 -8.49 4.44
C THR A 145 -11.12 -9.39 3.56
N ALA A 146 -12.42 -9.48 3.88
CA ALA A 146 -13.33 -10.34 3.13
C ALA A 146 -13.65 -9.74 1.75
N GLY A 147 -13.74 -8.42 1.67
CA GLY A 147 -14.13 -7.67 0.48
C GLY A 147 -13.16 -7.72 -0.69
N VAL A 148 -11.87 -8.02 -0.46
CA VAL A 148 -10.92 -8.20 -1.58
C VAL A 148 -11.20 -9.47 -2.39
N GLY A 149 -11.82 -10.49 -1.78
CA GLY A 149 -12.15 -11.75 -2.45
C GLY A 149 -10.95 -12.59 -2.92
N ASP A 150 -9.72 -12.08 -2.85
CA ASP A 150 -8.51 -12.71 -3.37
C ASP A 150 -7.50 -13.06 -2.27
N ASP A 151 -7.08 -14.33 -2.23
CA ASP A 151 -6.14 -14.85 -1.23
C ASP A 151 -4.72 -14.31 -1.41
N GLU A 152 -4.31 -14.07 -2.66
CA GLU A 152 -2.97 -13.56 -2.93
C GLU A 152 -2.85 -12.10 -2.49
N ALA A 153 -3.85 -11.28 -2.79
CA ALA A 153 -3.95 -9.91 -2.29
C ALA A 153 -3.91 -9.86 -0.76
N ARG A 154 -4.62 -10.75 -0.06
CA ARG A 154 -4.52 -10.88 1.41
C ARG A 154 -3.10 -11.15 1.88
N LYS A 155 -2.39 -12.08 1.22
CA LYS A 155 -0.98 -12.38 1.54
C LYS A 155 -0.07 -11.20 1.25
N GLN A 156 -0.28 -10.48 0.14
CA GLN A 156 0.50 -9.29 -0.21
C GLN A 156 0.29 -8.18 0.83
N MET A 157 -0.94 -7.95 1.30
CA MET A 157 -1.22 -6.99 2.39
C MET A 157 -0.47 -7.36 3.68
N VAL A 158 -0.51 -8.63 4.09
CA VAL A 158 0.22 -9.09 5.28
C VAL A 158 1.73 -8.96 5.09
N LYS A 159 2.24 -9.22 3.89
CA LYS A 159 3.65 -9.07 3.55
C LYS A 159 4.08 -7.60 3.60
N MET A 160 3.27 -6.69 3.06
CA MET A 160 3.46 -5.24 3.15
C MET A 160 3.54 -4.78 4.61
N LEU A 161 2.56 -5.17 5.43
CA LEU A 161 2.53 -4.81 6.85
C LEU A 161 3.75 -5.37 7.62
N ASN A 162 4.22 -6.58 7.28
CA ASN A 162 5.44 -7.15 7.84
C ASN A 162 6.71 -6.40 7.40
N GLU A 163 6.78 -5.91 6.16
CA GLU A 163 7.89 -5.07 5.70
C GLU A 163 7.89 -3.71 6.41
N ILE A 164 6.72 -3.09 6.61
CA ILE A 164 6.59 -1.86 7.43
C ILE A 164 7.09 -2.12 8.85
N LYS A 165 6.65 -3.23 9.48
CA LYS A 165 7.12 -3.60 10.82
C LYS A 165 8.64 -3.76 10.88
N LYS A 166 9.27 -4.40 9.88
CA LYS A 166 10.73 -4.57 9.83
C LYS A 166 11.44 -3.21 9.76
N LEU A 167 10.99 -2.34 8.86
CA LEU A 167 11.52 -0.98 8.74
C LEU A 167 11.46 -0.20 10.06
N LEU A 168 10.38 -0.38 10.83
CA LEU A 168 10.20 0.28 12.13
C LEU A 168 11.04 -0.33 13.27
N SER A 169 11.63 -1.51 13.06
CA SER A 169 12.42 -2.23 14.06
C SER A 169 13.94 -2.15 13.83
N ASP A 170 14.35 -1.56 12.70
CA ASP A 170 15.74 -1.32 12.32
C ASP A 170 16.25 0.02 12.91
#